data_AF-A0AAN9ALP2-F1
#
_entry.id   AF-A0AAN9ALP2-F1
#
_cell.length_a   1.000
_cell.length_b   1.000
_cell.length_c   1.000
_cell.angle_alpha   90.00
_cell.angle_beta   90.00
_cell.angle_gamma   90.00
#
_symmetry.space_group_name_H-M   'P 1'
#
loop_
_entity.id
_entity.type
_entity.pdbx_description
1 polymer ?
#
loop_
_entity_poly.entity_id
_entity_poly.type
_entity_poly.pdbx_seq_one_letter_code
_entity_poly.pdbx_strand_id
1 'polypeptide(L)'
;MTTNQADNKADKQSANTLNVFEGETDIPRLTVILQVLFCDVNEEAGRRARDELLLKYGESDVIFMQCDVSDAKQLTEAFQRAVNEFRAVEICTNNAAIMDERVWEKMIDINQVGVIRGSNLALEHMRRDKGGRGGVIINTASVNGLYYGQWMFPVYMCTKKAIVGFTTSWANSPEQEQHGVRWGVVCPDGTATPLTEDTQDRIYRQPQQPPADRSRWLRPADVALAFMTLLDDDDSNGDVIKVSRDRKIENAPVIQTVLEMDRSSNPVDSLRVKTVITTPTDATQ
;
A
#
# COMPACT_ATOMS: atom_id res chain seq x y z
N MET A 1 -44.93 9.77 26.74
CA MET A 1 -43.56 10.19 26.40
C MET A 1 -42.62 9.24 27.11
N THR A 2 -41.93 8.39 26.35
CA THR A 2 -40.59 7.79 26.58
C THR A 2 -40.50 6.56 25.67
N THR A 3 -40.03 6.78 24.44
CA THR A 3 -39.60 5.72 23.53
C THR A 3 -38.14 5.41 23.81
N ASN A 4 -37.87 4.14 24.14
CA ASN A 4 -36.53 3.55 24.19
C ASN A 4 -35.80 3.79 22.86
N GLN A 5 -34.69 4.52 22.90
CA GLN A 5 -33.69 4.49 21.83
C GLN A 5 -32.83 3.25 22.05
N ALA A 6 -33.04 2.25 21.18
CA ALA A 6 -32.15 1.13 21.03
C ALA A 6 -30.80 1.59 20.49
N ASP A 7 -29.73 1.09 21.10
CA ASP A 7 -28.35 1.18 20.67
C ASP A 7 -28.20 0.70 19.22
N ASN A 8 -28.00 1.63 18.29
CA ASN A 8 -27.61 1.32 16.93
C ASN A 8 -26.09 1.53 16.81
N LYS A 9 -25.32 0.50 17.19
CA LYS A 9 -23.89 0.39 16.83
C LYS A 9 -23.81 0.07 15.35
N ALA A 10 -23.80 1.11 14.52
CA ALA A 10 -23.57 0.99 13.09
C ALA A 10 -22.17 0.42 12.82
N ASP A 11 -22.16 -0.57 11.93
CA ASP A 11 -21.02 -1.29 11.38
C ASP A 11 -19.85 -0.38 10.99
N LYS A 12 -18.69 -0.65 11.58
CA LYS A 12 -17.43 -0.01 11.20
C LYS A 12 -16.86 -0.71 9.98
N GLN A 13 -17.08 -0.11 8.81
CA GLN A 13 -16.60 -0.55 7.51
C GLN A 13 -15.07 -0.58 7.47
N SER A 14 -14.50 -1.67 6.96
CA SER A 14 -13.10 -1.78 6.56
C SER A 14 -13.06 -2.05 5.06
N ALA A 15 -12.47 -1.15 4.28
CA ALA A 15 -12.17 -1.38 2.87
C ALA A 15 -10.71 -0.97 2.62
N ASN A 16 -9.85 -1.97 2.57
CA ASN A 16 -8.41 -1.93 2.29
C ASN A 16 -8.18 -2.76 1.03
N THR A 17 -8.52 -2.16 -0.10
CA THR A 17 -8.65 -2.88 -1.37
C THR A 17 -7.31 -3.01 -2.12
N LEU A 18 -6.98 -4.20 -2.64
CA LEU A 18 -6.03 -4.41 -3.75
C LEU A 18 -6.77 -4.07 -5.05
N ASN A 19 -6.30 -3.11 -5.86
CA ASN A 19 -6.96 -2.79 -7.13
C ASN A 19 -6.05 -3.20 -8.30
N VAL A 20 -6.53 -4.10 -9.16
CA VAL A 20 -6.02 -4.26 -10.53
C VAL A 20 -6.75 -3.22 -11.37
N PHE A 21 -6.06 -2.21 -11.88
CA PHE A 21 -6.68 -1.21 -12.75
C PHE A 21 -6.47 -1.57 -14.24
N GLU A 22 -7.37 -1.09 -15.05
CA GLU A 22 -7.25 -0.67 -16.45
C GLU A 22 -7.91 0.74 -16.45
N GLY A 23 -7.99 1.60 -17.47
CA GLY A 23 -8.23 3.07 -17.23
C GLY A 23 -9.67 3.63 -17.36
N GLU A 24 -10.15 4.48 -16.44
CA GLU A 24 -11.16 5.52 -16.72
C GLU A 24 -10.92 6.74 -15.81
N THR A 25 -10.47 7.83 -16.42
CA THR A 25 -10.48 9.17 -15.85
C THR A 25 -11.16 10.11 -16.84
N ASP A 26 -11.97 11.04 -16.33
CA ASP A 26 -12.59 12.14 -17.08
C ASP A 26 -11.54 13.17 -17.54
N ILE A 27 -10.55 12.71 -18.31
CA ILE A 27 -9.52 13.52 -18.95
C ILE A 27 -9.67 13.29 -20.46
N PRO A 28 -9.80 14.34 -21.28
CA PRO A 28 -10.12 14.19 -22.70
C PRO A 28 -8.89 13.71 -23.48
N ARG A 29 -8.58 12.42 -23.44
CA ARG A 29 -7.71 11.67 -24.37
C ARG A 29 -7.81 10.16 -24.07
N LEU A 30 -8.39 9.43 -25.02
CA LEU A 30 -8.60 7.96 -25.08
C LEU A 30 -9.53 7.36 -24.00
N THR A 31 -10.69 6.89 -24.45
CA THR A 31 -11.55 5.95 -23.73
C THR A 31 -10.82 4.61 -23.64
N VAL A 32 -10.13 4.37 -22.53
CA VAL A 32 -9.67 3.03 -22.15
C VAL A 32 -10.85 2.35 -21.44
N ILE A 33 -11.06 1.06 -21.67
CA ILE A 33 -12.09 0.29 -20.95
C ILE A 33 -11.36 -0.34 -19.77
N LEU A 34 -11.80 -0.08 -18.54
CA LEU A 34 -11.12 -0.51 -17.33
C LEU A 34 -11.75 -1.76 -16.73
N GLN A 35 -11.13 -2.93 -16.92
CA GLN A 35 -11.49 -4.12 -16.14
C GLN A 35 -10.73 -4.18 -14.81
N VAL A 36 -11.45 -4.21 -13.70
CA VAL A 36 -10.89 -4.27 -12.34
C VAL A 36 -11.31 -5.53 -11.62
N LEU A 37 -10.31 -6.24 -11.08
CA LEU A 37 -10.51 -7.16 -9.97
C LEU A 37 -9.98 -6.50 -8.71
N PHE A 38 -10.82 -6.50 -7.68
CA PHE A 38 -10.44 -5.99 -6.39
C PHE A 38 -10.81 -6.95 -5.26
N CYS A 39 -10.03 -6.93 -4.19
CA CYS A 39 -10.22 -7.85 -3.08
C CYS A 39 -10.08 -7.20 -1.71
N ASP A 40 -10.81 -7.77 -0.75
CA ASP A 40 -10.83 -7.37 0.65
C ASP A 40 -11.21 -8.57 1.53
N VAL A 41 -10.84 -8.54 2.81
CA VAL A 41 -11.30 -9.53 3.81
C VAL A 41 -12.76 -9.31 4.21
N ASN A 42 -13.26 -8.08 4.11
CA ASN A 42 -14.62 -7.69 4.42
C ASN A 42 -15.52 -7.90 3.19
N GLU A 43 -16.13 -9.08 3.14
CA GLU A 43 -16.99 -9.50 2.03
C GLU A 43 -18.19 -8.56 1.79
N GLU A 44 -18.79 -8.05 2.87
CA GLU A 44 -19.98 -7.19 2.76
C GLU A 44 -19.61 -5.80 2.20
N ALA A 45 -18.55 -5.18 2.73
CA ALA A 45 -18.04 -3.91 2.22
C ALA A 45 -17.60 -4.02 0.76
N GLY A 46 -16.89 -5.10 0.42
CA GLY A 46 -16.43 -5.36 -0.93
C GLY A 46 -17.57 -5.59 -1.92
N ARG A 47 -18.60 -6.37 -1.56
CA ARG A 47 -19.80 -6.56 -2.40
C ARG A 47 -20.55 -5.25 -2.63
N ARG A 48 -20.70 -4.42 -1.59
CA ARG A 48 -21.34 -3.11 -1.72
C ARG A 48 -20.57 -2.21 -2.70
N ALA A 49 -19.25 -2.11 -2.53
CA ALA A 49 -18.40 -1.34 -3.43
C ALA A 49 -18.49 -1.85 -4.88
N ARG A 50 -18.53 -3.18 -5.08
CA ARG A 50 -18.71 -3.78 -6.40
C ARG A 50 -20.03 -3.33 -7.02
N ASP A 51 -21.13 -3.45 -6.29
CA ASP A 51 -22.46 -3.10 -6.80
C ASP A 51 -22.55 -1.61 -7.17
N GLU A 52 -21.94 -0.73 -6.38
CA GLU A 52 -21.80 0.70 -6.68
C GLU A 52 -20.98 0.96 -7.95
N LEU A 53 -19.87 0.24 -8.14
CA LEU A 53 -19.02 0.35 -9.32
C LEU A 53 -19.71 -0.19 -10.58
N LEU A 54 -20.39 -1.35 -10.49
CA LEU A 54 -21.14 -1.94 -11.60
C LEU A 54 -22.24 -0.99 -12.11
N LEU A 55 -22.92 -0.30 -11.20
CA LEU A 55 -23.94 0.71 -11.55
C LEU A 55 -23.36 1.90 -12.32
N LYS A 56 -22.09 2.25 -12.07
CA LYS A 56 -21.43 3.41 -12.66
C LYS A 56 -20.73 3.08 -13.97
N TYR A 57 -20.14 1.89 -14.07
CA TYR A 57 -19.17 1.54 -15.12
C TYR A 57 -19.62 0.37 -16.02
N GLY A 58 -20.65 -0.41 -15.64
CA GLY A 58 -21.18 -1.53 -16.43
C GLY A 58 -20.85 -2.91 -15.85
N GLU A 59 -21.58 -3.94 -16.30
CA GLU A 59 -21.60 -5.28 -15.66
C GLU A 59 -20.34 -6.15 -15.90
N SER A 60 -19.59 -5.93 -16.98
CA SER A 60 -18.48 -6.80 -17.40
C SER A 60 -17.11 -6.43 -16.84
N ASP A 61 -17.03 -5.32 -16.12
CA ASP A 61 -15.76 -4.61 -15.93
C ASP A 61 -15.29 -4.61 -14.47
N VAL A 62 -16.07 -5.18 -13.55
CA VAL A 62 -15.77 -5.14 -12.11
C VAL A 62 -15.99 -6.50 -11.43
N ILE A 63 -14.93 -7.05 -10.84
CA ILE A 63 -14.95 -8.30 -10.07
C ILE A 63 -14.52 -8.01 -8.63
N PHE A 64 -15.33 -8.45 -7.67
CA PHE A 64 -14.93 -8.52 -6.26
C PHE A 64 -14.64 -9.97 -5.86
N MET A 65 -13.54 -10.17 -5.14
CA MET A 65 -13.18 -11.43 -4.50
C MET A 65 -12.85 -11.21 -3.03
N GLN A 66 -13.42 -11.99 -2.13
CA GLN A 66 -12.96 -11.99 -0.74
C GLN A 66 -11.55 -12.61 -0.69
N CYS A 67 -10.59 -11.91 -0.10
CA CYS A 67 -9.20 -12.36 -0.01
C CYS A 67 -8.49 -11.73 1.18
N ASP A 68 -7.83 -12.56 1.99
CA ASP A 68 -6.79 -12.12 2.91
C ASP A 68 -5.43 -12.09 2.20
N VAL A 69 -4.84 -10.91 2.03
CA VAL A 69 -3.55 -10.74 1.36
C VAL A 69 -2.39 -11.40 2.12
N SER A 70 -2.55 -11.67 3.41
CA SER A 70 -1.58 -12.42 4.21
C SER A 70 -1.63 -13.93 3.94
N ASP A 71 -2.74 -14.43 3.37
CA ASP A 71 -2.88 -15.82 2.94
C ASP A 71 -2.34 -15.99 1.51
N ALA A 72 -1.29 -16.80 1.37
CA ALA A 72 -0.64 -17.00 0.08
C ALA A 72 -1.55 -17.65 -0.96
N LYS A 73 -2.37 -18.62 -0.53
CA LYS A 73 -3.24 -19.38 -1.43
C LYS A 73 -4.37 -18.50 -1.95
N GLN A 74 -5.01 -17.73 -1.07
CA GLN A 74 -6.09 -16.82 -1.46
C GLN A 74 -5.59 -15.76 -2.45
N LEU A 75 -4.41 -15.18 -2.20
CA LEU A 75 -3.85 -14.18 -3.09
C LEU A 75 -3.48 -14.76 -4.46
N THR A 76 -2.89 -15.96 -4.51
CA THR A 76 -2.64 -16.66 -5.78
C THR A 76 -3.94 -16.95 -6.54
N GLU A 77 -4.99 -17.39 -5.86
CA GLU A 77 -6.30 -17.62 -6.48
C GLU A 77 -6.91 -16.33 -7.05
N ALA A 78 -6.73 -15.19 -6.37
CA ALA A 78 -7.17 -13.88 -6.88
C ALA A 78 -6.44 -13.47 -8.16
N PHE A 79 -5.12 -13.64 -8.24
CA PHE A 79 -4.35 -13.39 -9.47
C PHE A 79 -4.75 -14.34 -10.60
N GLN A 80 -4.90 -15.63 -10.30
CA GLN A 80 -5.36 -16.61 -11.30
C GLN A 80 -6.75 -16.25 -11.84
N ARG A 81 -7.65 -15.76 -10.96
CA ARG A 81 -8.97 -15.30 -11.38
C ARG A 81 -8.86 -14.09 -12.31
N ALA A 82 -8.08 -13.08 -11.96
CA ALA A 82 -7.87 -11.90 -12.79
C ALA A 82 -7.33 -12.27 -14.18
N VAL A 83 -6.31 -13.15 -14.24
CA VAL A 83 -5.73 -13.61 -15.51
C VAL A 83 -6.75 -14.41 -16.34
N ASN A 84 -7.57 -15.26 -15.72
CA ASN A 84 -8.56 -16.05 -16.44
C ASN A 84 -9.66 -15.18 -17.06
N GLU A 85 -10.10 -14.14 -16.36
CA GLU A 85 -11.21 -13.27 -16.79
C GLU A 85 -10.73 -12.19 -17.78
N PHE A 86 -9.59 -11.56 -17.49
CA PHE A 86 -9.08 -10.40 -18.24
C PHE A 86 -7.94 -10.74 -19.20
N ARG A 87 -7.47 -12.00 -19.20
CA ARG A 87 -6.37 -12.55 -20.02
C ARG A 87 -4.97 -12.02 -19.70
N ALA A 88 -4.87 -10.84 -19.08
CA ALA A 88 -3.61 -10.31 -18.58
C ALA A 88 -3.85 -9.39 -17.37
N VAL A 89 -2.77 -9.11 -16.66
CA VAL A 89 -2.72 -8.10 -15.61
C VAL A 89 -1.67 -7.09 -16.06
N GLU A 90 -2.03 -5.80 -16.12
CA GLU A 90 -1.13 -4.72 -16.55
C GLU A 90 -0.92 -3.66 -15.48
N ILE A 91 -1.86 -3.55 -14.53
CA ILE A 91 -1.72 -2.69 -13.36
C ILE A 91 -1.97 -3.52 -12.11
N CYS A 92 -1.07 -3.43 -11.13
CA CYS A 92 -1.26 -4.04 -9.83
C CYS A 92 -1.03 -2.98 -8.76
N THR A 93 -2.02 -2.78 -7.88
CA THR A 93 -1.86 -1.87 -6.75
C THR A 93 -1.99 -2.57 -5.41
N ASN A 94 -0.89 -2.57 -4.65
CA ASN A 94 -0.87 -3.10 -3.29
C ASN A 94 -1.19 -1.96 -2.32
N ASN A 95 -2.44 -1.93 -1.85
CA ASN A 95 -2.94 -0.88 -0.96
C ASN A 95 -3.40 -1.39 0.42
N ALA A 96 -3.70 -2.68 0.55
CA ALA A 96 -4.15 -3.25 1.82
C ALA A 96 -3.15 -3.01 2.96
N ALA A 97 -3.63 -2.52 4.11
CA ALA A 97 -2.81 -2.27 5.29
C ALA A 97 -3.61 -2.28 6.58
N ILE A 98 -2.97 -2.59 7.70
CA ILE A 98 -3.48 -2.29 9.05
C ILE A 98 -2.48 -1.41 9.78
N MET A 99 -2.96 -0.67 10.79
CA MET A 99 -2.13 0.16 11.64
C MET A 99 -2.50 -0.14 13.09
N ASP A 100 -2.13 -1.31 13.61
CA ASP A 100 -2.35 -1.65 15.02
C ASP A 100 -1.09 -2.28 15.62
N GLU A 101 -0.35 -1.48 16.39
CA GLU A 101 0.93 -1.88 16.98
C GLU A 101 0.80 -3.05 17.99
N ARG A 102 -0.41 -3.39 18.44
CA ARG A 102 -0.63 -4.52 19.36
C ARG A 102 -0.60 -5.87 18.63
N VAL A 103 -0.91 -5.88 17.34
CA VAL A 103 -0.90 -7.06 16.46
C VAL A 103 0.21 -6.93 15.42
N TRP A 104 1.40 -6.55 15.88
CA TRP A 104 2.53 -6.18 15.03
C TRP A 104 2.95 -7.26 14.03
N GLU A 105 2.86 -8.55 14.40
CA GLU A 105 3.15 -9.67 13.47
C GLU A 105 2.18 -9.65 12.30
N LYS A 106 0.87 -9.56 12.59
CA LYS A 106 -0.18 -9.43 11.57
C LYS A 106 0.03 -8.17 10.71
N MET A 107 0.52 -7.09 11.29
CA MET A 107 0.85 -5.88 10.54
C MET A 107 2.01 -6.11 9.56
N ILE A 108 3.04 -6.86 9.95
CA ILE A 108 4.12 -7.25 9.05
C ILE A 108 3.58 -8.16 7.94
N ASP A 109 2.77 -9.17 8.30
CA ASP A 109 2.19 -10.12 7.35
C ASP A 109 1.33 -9.42 6.28
N ILE A 110 0.52 -8.43 6.67
CA ILE A 110 -0.34 -7.68 5.74
C ILE A 110 0.47 -6.60 5.03
N ASN A 111 1.10 -5.69 5.77
CA ASN A 111 1.68 -4.47 5.21
C ASN A 111 3.00 -4.69 4.47
N GLN A 112 3.71 -5.80 4.73
CA GLN A 112 4.97 -6.13 4.07
C GLN A 112 4.86 -7.41 3.27
N VAL A 113 4.57 -8.54 3.92
CA VAL A 113 4.59 -9.86 3.25
C VAL A 113 3.53 -9.93 2.16
N GLY A 114 2.31 -9.45 2.44
CA GLY A 114 1.24 -9.34 1.45
C GLY A 114 1.62 -8.49 0.24
N VAL A 115 2.26 -7.34 0.46
CA VAL A 115 2.75 -6.47 -0.62
C VAL A 115 3.83 -7.16 -1.45
N ILE A 116 4.84 -7.76 -0.82
CA ILE A 116 5.91 -8.48 -1.51
C ILE A 116 5.33 -9.62 -2.34
N ARG A 117 4.41 -10.40 -1.77
CA ARG A 117 3.78 -11.53 -2.45
C ARG A 117 2.92 -11.06 -3.64
N GLY A 118 2.09 -10.04 -3.43
CA GLY A 118 1.26 -9.44 -4.48
C GLY A 118 2.10 -8.88 -5.62
N SER A 119 3.17 -8.14 -5.31
CA SER A 119 4.13 -7.65 -6.30
C SER A 119 4.83 -8.78 -7.07
N ASN A 120 5.25 -9.86 -6.40
CA ASN A 120 5.90 -10.98 -7.07
C ASN A 120 4.95 -11.74 -8.00
N LEU A 121 3.69 -11.96 -7.58
CA LEU A 121 2.66 -12.58 -8.41
C LEU A 121 2.32 -11.68 -9.62
N ALA A 122 2.16 -10.38 -9.40
CA ALA A 122 1.95 -9.42 -10.48
C ALA A 122 3.11 -9.46 -11.48
N LEU A 123 4.35 -9.39 -10.98
CA LEU A 123 5.53 -9.47 -11.82
C LEU A 123 5.53 -10.77 -12.64
N GLU A 124 5.26 -11.93 -12.03
CA GLU A 124 5.20 -13.20 -12.76
C GLU A 124 4.24 -13.19 -13.96
N HIS A 125 3.06 -12.57 -13.81
CA HIS A 125 2.07 -12.46 -14.88
C HIS A 125 2.31 -11.29 -15.86
N MET A 126 3.05 -10.26 -15.44
CA MET A 126 3.27 -9.05 -16.23
C MET A 126 4.51 -9.12 -17.13
N ARG A 127 5.58 -9.78 -16.69
CA ARG A 127 6.88 -9.66 -17.38
C ARG A 127 6.81 -10.13 -18.85
N ARG A 128 7.33 -9.32 -19.77
CA ARG A 128 7.35 -9.60 -21.22
C ARG A 128 8.19 -10.83 -21.57
N ASP A 129 9.29 -11.06 -20.86
CA ASP A 129 10.15 -12.23 -21.07
C ASP A 129 9.49 -13.57 -20.66
N LYS A 130 8.38 -13.51 -19.91
CA LYS A 130 7.51 -14.65 -19.59
C LYS A 130 6.20 -14.67 -20.39
N GLY A 131 6.07 -13.82 -21.41
CA GLY A 131 4.87 -13.75 -22.27
C GLY A 131 3.77 -12.81 -21.77
N GLY A 132 4.02 -12.03 -20.71
CA GLY A 132 3.15 -10.93 -20.27
C GLY A 132 3.25 -9.70 -21.18
N ARG A 133 2.46 -8.66 -20.89
CA ARG A 133 2.40 -7.42 -21.70
C ARG A 133 3.31 -6.30 -21.20
N GLY A 134 3.98 -6.51 -20.07
CA GLY A 134 4.54 -5.44 -19.25
C GLY A 134 3.45 -4.81 -18.39
N GLY A 135 3.73 -3.64 -17.82
CA GLY A 135 2.76 -2.94 -16.99
C GLY A 135 3.39 -2.11 -15.89
N VAL A 136 2.63 -1.85 -14.84
CA VAL A 136 3.05 -1.05 -13.69
C VAL A 136 2.55 -1.63 -12.37
N ILE A 137 3.45 -1.73 -11.40
CA ILE A 137 3.15 -2.13 -10.02
C ILE A 137 3.28 -0.90 -9.12
N ILE A 138 2.18 -0.49 -8.49
CA ILE A 138 2.15 0.65 -7.58
C ILE A 138 1.90 0.18 -6.15
N ASN A 139 2.82 0.46 -5.25
CA ASN A 139 2.69 0.10 -3.84
C ASN A 139 2.29 1.32 -3.00
N THR A 140 1.42 1.10 -2.00
CA THR A 140 1.00 2.18 -1.09
C THR A 140 1.82 2.15 0.18
N ALA A 141 2.74 3.10 0.31
CA ALA A 141 3.51 3.33 1.52
C ALA A 141 2.77 4.34 2.43
N SER A 142 3.48 5.38 2.87
CA SER A 142 2.98 6.48 3.70
C SER A 142 4.09 7.53 3.80
N VAL A 143 3.75 8.77 4.19
CA VAL A 143 4.76 9.73 4.70
C VAL A 143 5.60 9.14 5.83
N ASN A 144 5.07 8.19 6.61
CA ASN A 144 5.78 7.45 7.65
C ASN A 144 6.89 6.53 7.07
N GLY A 145 6.80 6.19 5.77
CA GLY A 145 7.87 5.53 5.01
C GLY A 145 9.02 6.48 4.65
N LEU A 146 8.75 7.78 4.55
CA LEU A 146 9.73 8.79 4.13
C LEU A 146 10.44 9.44 5.31
N TYR A 147 9.69 9.80 6.35
CA TYR A 147 10.20 10.58 7.48
C TYR A 147 10.69 9.71 8.64
N TYR A 148 11.37 10.34 9.59
CA TYR A 148 11.85 9.74 10.84
C TYR A 148 11.05 10.28 12.03
N GLY A 149 11.03 9.54 13.15
CA GLY A 149 10.71 10.12 14.46
C GLY A 149 9.26 10.05 14.96
N GLN A 150 8.36 9.33 14.29
CA GLN A 150 7.03 9.03 14.87
C GLN A 150 7.09 7.82 15.81
N TRP A 151 7.57 8.08 17.02
CA TRP A 151 7.72 7.07 18.09
C TRP A 151 6.42 6.33 18.47
N MET A 152 5.24 6.86 18.10
CA MET A 152 3.94 6.25 18.43
C MET A 152 3.59 5.02 17.59
N PHE A 153 4.24 4.86 16.43
CA PHE A 153 3.91 3.82 15.44
C PHE A 153 5.18 3.15 14.86
N PRO A 154 6.09 2.61 15.68
CA PRO A 154 7.38 2.14 15.20
C PRO A 154 7.28 0.94 14.23
N VAL A 155 6.35 0.00 14.43
CA VAL A 155 6.19 -1.14 13.52
C VAL A 155 5.53 -0.67 12.23
N TYR A 156 4.51 0.18 12.30
CA TYR A 156 3.90 0.74 11.09
C TYR A 156 4.93 1.52 10.26
N MET A 157 5.75 2.38 10.90
CA MET A 157 6.86 3.06 10.25
C MET A 157 7.83 2.06 9.59
N CYS A 158 8.21 1.00 10.30
CA CYS A 158 9.06 -0.07 9.76
C CYS A 158 8.44 -0.67 8.49
N THR A 159 7.15 -1.01 8.52
CA THR A 159 6.44 -1.59 7.37
C THR A 159 6.40 -0.66 6.18
N LYS A 160 6.05 0.62 6.37
CA LYS A 160 5.94 1.57 5.27
C LYS A 160 7.31 2.00 4.71
N LYS A 161 8.38 1.95 5.53
CA LYS A 161 9.77 2.10 5.05
C LYS A 161 10.20 0.94 4.17
N ALA A 162 9.88 -0.29 4.58
CA ALA A 162 10.21 -1.48 3.80
C ALA A 162 9.61 -1.42 2.39
N ILE A 163 8.38 -0.91 2.26
CA ILE A 163 7.70 -0.78 0.96
C ILE A 163 8.42 0.19 0.01
N VAL A 164 8.90 1.35 0.52
CA VAL A 164 9.66 2.30 -0.31
C VAL A 164 10.96 1.66 -0.80
N GLY A 165 11.71 1.00 0.08
CA GLY A 165 12.96 0.33 -0.27
C GLY A 165 12.75 -0.83 -1.25
N PHE A 166 11.75 -1.68 -1.00
CA PHE A 166 11.40 -2.80 -1.87
C PHE A 166 11.04 -2.34 -3.29
N THR A 167 10.16 -1.34 -3.39
CA THR A 167 9.65 -0.85 -4.69
C THR A 167 10.76 -0.18 -5.50
N THR A 168 11.54 0.69 -4.88
CA THR A 168 12.64 1.39 -5.57
C THR A 168 13.79 0.45 -5.94
N SER A 169 14.03 -0.62 -5.17
CA SER A 169 15.00 -1.66 -5.54
C SER A 169 14.59 -2.40 -6.82
N TRP A 170 13.32 -2.79 -6.93
CA TRP A 170 12.82 -3.43 -8.15
C TRP A 170 12.81 -2.49 -9.36
N ALA A 171 12.50 -1.21 -9.15
CA ALA A 171 12.57 -0.20 -10.21
C ALA A 171 13.98 -0.08 -10.82
N ASN A 172 15.02 -0.28 -10.00
CA ASN A 172 16.43 -0.23 -10.39
C ASN A 172 17.00 -1.61 -10.75
N SER A 173 16.15 -2.62 -10.93
CA SER A 173 16.60 -3.95 -11.36
C SER A 173 17.28 -3.86 -12.74
N PRO A 174 18.43 -4.52 -12.95
CA PRO A 174 19.07 -4.56 -14.26
C PRO A 174 18.21 -5.30 -15.30
N GLU A 175 17.24 -6.08 -14.86
CA GLU A 175 16.30 -6.83 -15.72
C GLU A 175 15.07 -5.99 -16.09
N GLN A 176 14.98 -4.72 -15.64
CA GLN A 176 13.79 -3.89 -15.77
C GLN A 176 13.32 -3.71 -17.20
N GLU A 177 14.26 -3.41 -18.09
CA GLU A 177 13.97 -3.25 -19.52
C GLU A 177 13.48 -4.56 -20.15
N GLN A 178 14.08 -5.70 -19.77
CA GLN A 178 13.71 -7.02 -20.29
C GLN A 178 12.30 -7.42 -19.83
N HIS A 179 11.95 -7.19 -18.57
CA HIS A 179 10.61 -7.51 -18.11
C HIS A 179 9.55 -6.49 -18.53
N GLY A 180 9.90 -5.23 -18.76
CA GLY A 180 8.98 -4.18 -19.20
C GLY A 180 7.92 -3.82 -18.15
N VAL A 181 8.27 -3.90 -16.86
CA VAL A 181 7.36 -3.60 -15.73
C VAL A 181 7.92 -2.40 -14.98
N ARG A 182 7.12 -1.34 -14.87
CA ARG A 182 7.43 -0.13 -14.11
C ARG A 182 7.00 -0.29 -12.65
N TRP A 183 7.65 0.44 -11.77
CA TRP A 183 7.38 0.39 -10.34
C TRP A 183 7.16 1.81 -9.81
N GLY A 184 6.18 1.99 -8.94
CA GLY A 184 5.91 3.28 -8.32
C GLY A 184 5.44 3.12 -6.88
N VAL A 185 5.66 4.13 -6.06
CA VAL A 185 5.15 4.14 -4.69
C VAL A 185 4.41 5.43 -4.39
N VAL A 186 3.22 5.30 -3.83
CA VAL A 186 2.45 6.44 -3.32
C VAL A 186 2.60 6.49 -1.80
N CYS A 187 2.92 7.67 -1.28
CA CYS A 187 3.17 7.95 0.13
C CYS A 187 2.17 8.99 0.65
N PRO A 188 0.92 8.59 0.99
CA PRO A 188 -0.06 9.52 1.54
C PRO A 188 0.29 9.97 2.97
N ASP A 189 -0.06 11.21 3.28
CA ASP A 189 -0.23 11.67 4.66
C ASP A 189 -1.58 11.19 5.22
N GLY A 190 -1.94 11.62 6.43
CA GLY A 190 -3.19 11.30 7.11
C GLY A 190 -4.39 11.46 6.18
N THR A 191 -4.99 10.33 5.82
CA THR A 191 -6.12 10.21 4.90
C THR A 191 -7.33 9.73 5.69
N ALA A 192 -8.50 10.31 5.43
CA ALA A 192 -9.76 9.92 6.07
C ALA A 192 -10.24 8.57 5.53
N THR A 193 -9.79 7.49 6.18
CA THR A 193 -10.15 6.10 5.89
C THR A 193 -10.30 5.33 7.20
N PRO A 194 -10.97 4.16 7.19
CA PRO A 194 -11.09 3.32 8.39
C PRO A 194 -9.75 2.99 9.06
N LEU A 195 -8.66 2.89 8.27
CA LEU A 195 -7.29 2.66 8.75
C LEU A 195 -6.83 3.69 9.80
N THR A 196 -7.30 4.94 9.70
CA THR A 196 -6.87 6.05 10.56
C THR A 196 -7.95 6.47 11.57
N GLU A 197 -9.10 5.79 11.54
CA GLU A 197 -10.24 6.06 12.42
C GLU A 197 -10.08 5.45 13.81
N ASP A 198 -9.35 4.33 13.93
CA ASP A 198 -9.12 3.69 15.22
C ASP A 198 -8.08 4.47 16.06
N THR A 199 -8.32 4.51 17.36
CA THR A 199 -7.50 5.19 18.37
C THR A 199 -6.71 4.20 19.22
N GLN A 200 -6.84 2.90 18.94
CA GLN A 200 -6.17 1.83 19.67
C GLN A 200 -4.79 1.46 19.11
N ASP A 201 -4.41 2.11 18.02
CA ASP A 201 -3.30 1.78 17.12
C ASP A 201 -1.91 2.12 17.66
N ARG A 202 -1.80 2.58 18.91
CA ARG A 202 -0.58 3.17 19.49
C ARG A 202 -0.03 2.32 20.62
N ILE A 203 1.30 2.11 20.61
CA ILE A 203 2.01 1.41 21.70
C ILE A 203 1.79 2.08 23.05
N TYR A 204 1.75 3.43 23.07
CA TYR A 204 1.55 4.20 24.29
C TYR A 204 0.45 5.24 24.06
N ARG A 205 -0.81 4.81 24.19
CA ARG A 205 -1.93 5.76 24.24
C ARG A 205 -1.82 6.58 25.53
N GLN A 206 -1.39 7.83 25.42
CA GLN A 206 -1.50 8.75 26.54
C GLN A 206 -2.95 9.24 26.64
N PRO A 207 -3.64 9.08 27.79
CA PRO A 207 -5.03 9.50 27.95
C PRO A 207 -5.27 10.99 27.66
N GLN A 208 -4.22 11.81 27.80
CA GLN A 208 -4.27 13.27 27.67
C GLN A 208 -3.91 13.79 26.28
N GLN A 209 -3.60 12.92 25.31
CA GLN A 209 -3.30 13.40 23.96
C GLN A 209 -4.59 13.88 23.28
N PRO A 210 -4.62 15.13 22.76
CA PRO A 210 -5.77 15.61 22.02
C PRO A 210 -5.98 14.72 20.78
N PRO A 211 -7.24 14.59 20.31
CA PRO A 211 -7.51 13.94 19.04
C PRO A 211 -6.64 14.53 17.94
N ALA A 212 -6.22 13.70 16.99
CA ALA A 212 -5.51 14.20 15.81
C ALA A 212 -6.37 15.25 15.11
N ASP A 213 -5.80 16.41 14.78
CA ASP A 213 -6.47 17.38 13.93
C ASP A 213 -6.69 16.77 12.54
N ARG A 214 -7.95 16.49 12.23
CA ARG A 214 -8.38 15.89 10.96
C ARG A 214 -8.82 16.92 9.92
N SER A 215 -8.76 18.22 10.23
CA SER A 215 -9.27 19.29 9.34
C SER A 215 -8.56 19.36 7.98
N ARG A 216 -7.31 18.88 7.92
CA ARG A 216 -6.48 18.84 6.71
C ARG A 216 -6.18 17.42 6.22
N TRP A 217 -6.99 16.45 6.62
CA TRP A 217 -6.80 15.08 6.12
C TRP A 217 -7.14 14.99 4.64
N LEU A 218 -6.39 14.13 3.96
CA LEU A 218 -6.63 13.80 2.57
C LEU A 218 -7.93 13.01 2.43
N ARG A 219 -8.60 13.19 1.29
CA ARG A 219 -9.67 12.30 0.86
C ARG A 219 -9.07 11.15 0.05
N PRO A 220 -9.72 9.98 0.00
CA PRO A 220 -9.30 8.90 -0.90
C PRO A 220 -9.10 9.35 -2.35
N ALA A 221 -9.94 10.28 -2.84
CA ALA A 221 -9.81 10.87 -4.16
C ALA A 221 -8.51 11.67 -4.36
N ASP A 222 -8.00 12.35 -3.32
CA ASP A 222 -6.74 13.10 -3.41
C ASP A 222 -5.55 12.12 -3.56
N VAL A 223 -5.65 10.93 -2.95
CA VAL A 223 -4.65 9.85 -3.10
C VAL A 223 -4.78 9.17 -4.46
N ALA A 224 -6.00 8.91 -4.95
CA ALA A 224 -6.23 8.31 -6.25
C ALA A 224 -5.60 9.12 -7.41
N LEU A 225 -5.60 10.46 -7.31
CA LEU A 225 -4.91 11.30 -8.29
C LEU A 225 -3.40 11.02 -8.37
N ALA A 226 -2.76 10.66 -7.26
CA ALA A 226 -1.34 10.29 -7.26
C ALA A 226 -1.08 8.92 -7.90
N PHE A 227 -2.04 8.00 -7.85
CA PHE A 227 -1.97 6.78 -8.66
C PHE A 227 -2.06 7.13 -10.14
N MET A 228 -3.03 7.98 -10.52
CA MET A 228 -3.17 8.41 -11.92
C MET A 228 -1.92 9.06 -12.46
N THR A 229 -1.22 9.90 -11.68
CA THR A 229 0.04 10.50 -12.14
C THR A 229 1.12 9.46 -12.50
N LEU A 230 1.17 8.32 -11.80
CA LEU A 230 2.12 7.24 -12.10
C LEU A 230 1.67 6.36 -13.29
N LEU A 231 0.35 6.30 -13.52
CA LEU A 231 -0.25 5.56 -14.62
C LEU A 231 -0.14 6.33 -15.95
N ASP A 232 -0.39 7.63 -15.92
CA ASP A 232 -0.40 8.51 -17.10
C ASP A 232 1.00 8.85 -17.63
N ASP A 233 2.04 8.63 -16.82
CA ASP A 233 3.44 8.85 -17.19
C ASP A 233 4.14 7.51 -17.48
N ASP A 234 4.34 7.23 -18.77
CA ASP A 234 5.04 6.02 -19.24
C ASP A 234 6.54 6.00 -18.90
N ASP A 235 7.13 7.16 -18.59
CA ASP A 235 8.52 7.27 -18.16
C ASP A 235 8.67 7.11 -16.63
N SER A 236 7.55 7.08 -15.90
CA SER A 236 7.55 6.93 -14.44
C SER A 236 7.94 5.50 -14.01
N ASN A 237 9.19 5.34 -13.59
CA ASN A 237 9.72 4.12 -12.99
C ASN A 237 10.66 4.45 -11.81
N GLY A 238 10.31 3.96 -10.63
CA GLY A 238 10.99 4.23 -9.37
C GLY A 238 10.50 5.46 -8.61
N ASP A 239 9.50 6.16 -9.16
CA ASP A 239 8.98 7.38 -8.55
C ASP A 239 8.33 7.15 -7.20
N VAL A 240 8.64 8.06 -6.29
CA VAL A 240 8.14 8.07 -4.91
C VAL A 240 7.24 9.28 -4.72
N ILE A 241 5.94 9.11 -4.93
CA ILE A 241 4.99 10.22 -4.93
C ILE A 241 4.45 10.45 -3.53
N LYS A 242 4.80 11.60 -2.94
CA LYS A 242 4.21 12.05 -1.67
C LYS A 242 2.94 12.83 -1.94
N VAL A 243 1.89 12.51 -1.18
CA VAL A 243 0.66 13.30 -1.13
C VAL A 243 0.60 13.99 0.24
N SER A 244 0.87 15.29 0.25
CA SER A 244 0.94 16.12 1.46
C SER A 244 -0.45 16.64 1.86
N ARG A 245 -0.67 16.99 3.14
CA ARG A 245 -1.96 17.52 3.65
C ARG A 245 -2.44 18.82 2.99
N ASP A 246 -1.56 19.56 2.32
CA ASP A 246 -1.92 20.69 1.47
C ASP A 246 -2.35 20.28 0.05
N ARG A 247 -2.57 18.98 -0.17
CA ARG A 247 -2.96 18.32 -1.43
C ARG A 247 -1.94 18.47 -2.55
N LYS A 248 -0.68 18.74 -2.22
CA LYS A 248 0.40 18.67 -3.20
C LYS A 248 0.82 17.23 -3.44
N ILE A 249 0.97 16.91 -4.73
CA ILE A 249 1.52 15.67 -5.26
C ILE A 249 2.92 16.00 -5.76
N GLU A 250 3.94 15.42 -5.15
CA GLU A 250 5.33 15.72 -5.46
C GLU A 250 6.21 14.48 -5.35
N ASN A 251 7.22 14.38 -6.20
CA ASN A 251 8.24 13.33 -6.09
C ASN A 251 9.09 13.61 -4.85
N ALA A 252 9.20 12.62 -3.97
CA ALA A 252 9.90 12.73 -2.71
C ALA A 252 11.35 12.25 -2.86
N PRO A 253 12.32 13.00 -2.32
CA PRO A 253 13.69 12.50 -2.27
C PRO A 253 13.70 11.26 -1.35
N VAL A 254 14.13 10.11 -1.89
CA VAL A 254 14.48 8.96 -1.06
C VAL A 254 15.74 9.37 -0.29
N ILE A 255 15.58 9.75 0.97
CA ILE A 255 16.71 10.16 1.81
C ILE A 255 17.59 8.93 2.03
N GLN A 256 18.65 8.79 1.23
CA GLN A 256 19.81 8.00 1.60
C GLN A 256 20.38 8.64 2.87
N THR A 257 20.34 7.93 3.99
CA THR A 257 21.13 8.34 5.15
C THR A 257 22.60 8.25 4.75
N VAL A 258 23.20 9.37 4.36
CA VAL A 258 24.66 9.49 4.29
C VAL A 258 25.12 9.61 5.74
N LEU A 259 25.52 8.49 6.34
CA LEU A 259 26.29 8.52 7.58
C LEU A 259 27.69 9.04 7.24
N GLU A 260 27.89 10.35 7.31
CA GLU A 260 29.24 10.90 7.39
C GLU A 260 29.83 10.51 8.75
N MET A 261 30.67 9.46 8.77
CA MET A 261 31.47 9.14 9.94
C MET A 261 32.56 10.21 10.08
N ASP A 262 32.34 11.16 10.99
CA ASP A 262 33.40 12.05 11.46
C ASP A 262 34.47 11.20 12.19
N ARG A 263 35.62 11.00 11.53
CA ARG A 263 36.76 10.27 12.10
C ARG A 263 37.64 11.15 13.00
N SER A 264 37.21 12.38 13.35
CA SER A 264 38.06 13.34 14.06
C SER A 264 37.96 13.32 15.60
N SER A 265 37.15 12.45 16.20
CA SER A 265 37.01 12.38 17.67
C SER A 265 37.42 11.03 18.28
N ASN A 266 38.16 11.13 19.38
CA ASN A 266 38.92 10.09 20.09
C ASN A 266 38.04 8.90 20.54
N PRO A 267 38.46 7.63 20.35
CA PRO A 267 37.61 6.46 20.58
C PRO A 267 37.78 5.90 22.01
N VAL A 268 37.31 6.59 23.04
CA VAL A 268 37.14 5.97 24.37
C VAL A 268 35.99 6.64 25.12
N ASP A 269 34.81 6.03 25.08
CA ASP A 269 34.04 5.79 26.30
C ASP A 269 32.99 4.71 26.05
N SER A 270 32.93 3.77 26.98
CA SER A 270 32.36 2.43 26.84
C SER A 270 30.88 2.41 26.39
N LEU A 271 30.62 2.03 25.15
CA LEU A 271 29.30 1.63 24.69
C LEU A 271 28.98 0.24 25.27
N ARG A 272 28.26 0.18 26.40
CA ARG A 272 27.72 -1.08 26.92
C ARG A 272 26.49 -1.48 26.09
N VAL A 273 26.72 -2.15 24.97
CA VAL A 273 25.65 -2.75 24.16
C VAL A 273 25.18 -4.04 24.83
N LYS A 274 23.93 -4.06 25.30
CA LYS A 274 23.23 -5.32 25.61
C LYS A 274 22.62 -5.84 24.30
N THR A 275 23.44 -6.45 23.46
CA THR A 275 22.99 -6.97 22.16
C THR A 275 22.21 -8.26 22.35
N VAL A 276 20.99 -8.32 21.81
CA VAL A 276 20.38 -9.59 21.41
C VAL A 276 20.90 -9.86 20.00
N ILE A 277 21.82 -10.79 19.85
CA ILE A 277 22.28 -11.25 18.53
C ILE A 277 21.26 -12.28 18.07
N THR A 278 20.38 -11.89 17.14
CA THR A 278 19.67 -12.88 16.31
C THR A 278 20.66 -13.37 15.27
N THR A 279 21.14 -14.60 15.39
CA THR A 279 21.93 -15.23 14.34
C THR A 279 21.04 -15.45 13.11
N PRO A 280 21.59 -15.38 11.87
CA PRO A 280 20.84 -15.77 10.69
C PRO A 280 20.31 -17.18 10.92
N THR A 281 19.00 -17.37 10.76
CA THR A 281 18.47 -18.71 10.54
C THR A 281 18.90 -19.07 9.12
N ASP A 282 19.74 -20.11 8.95
CA ASP A 282 19.95 -20.69 7.64
C ASP A 282 18.56 -21.06 7.10
N ALA A 283 18.10 -20.34 6.08
CA ALA A 283 16.79 -20.55 5.46
C ALA A 283 16.75 -21.81 4.58
N THR A 284 17.52 -22.84 4.96
CA THR A 284 17.60 -24.16 4.32
C THR A 284 17.63 -25.24 5.40
N GLN A 285 16.50 -25.45 6.08
CA GLN A 285 16.10 -26.75 6.65
C GLN A 285 14.61 -26.94 6.46
#